data_AF-A0A3B9WX43-F1
#
_entry.id   AF-A0A3B9WX43-F1
#
_cell.length_a   1.000
_cell.length_b   1.000
_cell.length_c   1.000
_cell.angle_alpha   90.00
_cell.angle_beta   90.00
_cell.angle_gamma   90.00
#
_symmetry.space_group_name_H-M   'P 1'
#
loop_
_entity.id
_entity.type
_entity.pdbx_description
1 polymer ?
#
loop_
_entity_poly.entity_id
_entity_poly.type
_entity_poly.pdbx_seq_one_letter_code
_entity_poly.pdbx_strand_id
1 'polypeptide(L)'
;MTSGGDGSGGVAGLDGLLEPDQLANTVVETLAQERFLVLPHPEVLTYMRRKTDDYDRWLGGMRRLQARFEDTYRQREESQDS
;
A
#
# COMPACT_ATOMS: atom_id res chain seq x y z
N MET A 1 -10.02 -2.79 15.56
CA MET A 1 -10.67 -1.54 15.16
C MET A 1 -9.60 -0.66 14.55
N THR A 2 -9.49 -0.59 13.23
CA THR A 2 -8.61 0.39 12.59
C THR A 2 -9.44 1.64 12.39
N SER A 3 -9.30 2.55 13.35
CA SER A 3 -9.79 3.92 13.32
C SER A 3 -9.43 4.59 11.99
N GLY A 4 -10.37 5.37 11.44
CA GLY A 4 -10.22 6.09 10.19
C GLY A 4 -8.89 6.82 10.10
N GLY A 5 -8.14 6.50 9.05
CA GLY A 5 -6.86 7.13 8.76
C GLY A 5 -7.09 8.57 8.33
N ASP A 6 -6.59 9.49 9.14
CA ASP A 6 -6.47 10.93 8.92
C ASP A 6 -5.50 11.27 7.78
N GLY A 7 -5.71 10.74 6.57
CA GLY A 7 -5.09 11.21 5.32
C GLY A 7 -3.55 11.18 5.24
N SER A 8 -2.84 10.77 6.29
CA SER A 8 -1.39 10.91 6.40
C SER A 8 -0.65 9.62 6.04
N GLY A 9 -1.25 8.70 5.29
CA GLY A 9 -0.98 7.24 5.20
C GLY A 9 0.43 6.70 4.91
N GLY A 10 1.51 7.47 5.03
CA GLY A 10 2.88 7.01 4.78
C GLY A 10 2.99 6.39 3.38
N VAL A 11 3.76 5.31 3.24
CA VAL A 11 3.84 4.55 1.98
C VAL A 11 2.47 4.01 1.55
N ALA A 12 1.56 3.71 2.48
CA ALA A 12 0.22 3.17 2.18
C ALA A 12 -0.73 4.24 1.59
N GLY A 13 -0.45 5.52 1.77
CA GLY A 13 -1.22 6.62 1.17
C GLY A 13 -0.77 6.99 -0.24
N LEU A 14 0.35 6.44 -0.73
CA LEU A 14 0.94 6.83 -2.02
C LEU A 14 0.01 6.57 -3.21
N ASP A 15 -0.70 5.45 -3.18
CA ASP A 15 -1.63 5.04 -4.23
C ASP A 15 -3.11 5.13 -3.78
N GLY A 16 -3.35 5.91 -2.71
CA GLY A 16 -4.67 6.16 -2.15
C GLY A 16 -5.17 5.06 -1.22
N LEU A 17 -6.11 5.43 -0.36
CA LEU A 17 -6.86 4.50 0.48
C LEU A 17 -8.18 4.17 -0.21
N LEU A 18 -8.56 2.89 -0.20
CA LEU A 18 -9.88 2.44 -0.67
C LEU A 18 -10.87 2.45 0.49
N GLU A 19 -12.09 2.88 0.18
CA GLU A 19 -13.21 2.68 1.09
C GLU A 19 -13.56 1.18 1.17
N PRO A 20 -14.06 0.69 2.33
CA PRO A 20 -14.40 -0.71 2.51
C PRO A 20 -15.36 -1.27 1.46
N ASP A 21 -16.36 -0.48 1.06
CA ASP A 21 -17.35 -0.88 0.05
C ASP A 21 -16.72 -1.05 -1.34
N GLN A 22 -15.73 -0.21 -1.69
CA GLN A 22 -15.00 -0.31 -2.95
C GLN A 22 -14.14 -1.58 -2.99
N LEU A 23 -13.48 -1.90 -1.87
CA LEU A 23 -12.73 -3.14 -1.72
C LEU A 23 -13.65 -4.36 -1.85
N ALA A 24 -14.81 -4.36 -1.20
CA ALA A 24 -15.77 -5.45 -1.26
C ALA A 24 -16.25 -5.70 -2.70
N ASN A 25 -16.58 -4.63 -3.44
CA ASN A 25 -16.98 -4.73 -4.85
C ASN A 25 -15.87 -5.36 -5.71
N THR A 26 -14.62 -4.93 -5.53
CA THR A 26 -13.46 -5.49 -6.25
C THR A 26 -13.34 -7.01 -6.04
N VAL A 27 -13.53 -7.47 -4.80
CA VAL A 27 -13.47 -8.90 -4.46
C VAL A 27 -14.59 -9.66 -5.17
N VAL A 28 -15.83 -9.18 -5.06
CA VAL A 28 -17.00 -9.81 -5.69
C VAL A 28 -16.84 -9.91 -7.20
N GLU A 29 -16.41 -8.83 -7.85
CA GLU A 29 -16.15 -8.80 -9.29
C GLU A 29 -15.06 -9.79 -9.71
N THR A 30 -13.99 -9.91 -8.93
CA THR A 30 -12.89 -10.82 -9.23
C THR A 30 -13.33 -12.28 -9.11
N LEU A 31 -14.14 -12.61 -8.11
CA LEU A 31 -14.74 -13.93 -7.94
C LEU A 31 -15.71 -14.26 -9.08
N ALA A 32 -16.54 -13.31 -9.50
CA ALA A 32 -17.46 -13.47 -10.63
C ALA A 32 -16.72 -13.73 -11.96
N GLN A 33 -15.48 -13.26 -12.06
CA GLN A 33 -14.58 -13.47 -13.20
C GLN A 33 -13.73 -14.74 -13.06
N GLU A 34 -13.98 -15.57 -12.05
CA GLU A 34 -13.25 -16.81 -11.73
C GLU A 34 -11.73 -16.61 -11.63
N ARG A 35 -11.29 -15.42 -11.23
CA ARG A 35 -9.88 -15.13 -11.02
C ARG A 35 -9.49 -15.34 -9.57
N PHE A 36 -8.34 -15.97 -9.36
CA PHE A 36 -7.80 -16.19 -8.02
C PHE A 36 -7.14 -14.93 -7.44
N LEU A 37 -6.42 -14.17 -8.25
CA LEU A 37 -5.67 -13.01 -7.81
C LEU A 37 -6.54 -11.74 -7.84
N VAL A 38 -6.90 -11.24 -6.65
CA VAL A 38 -7.60 -9.96 -6.46
C VAL A 38 -6.56 -8.85 -6.28
N LEU A 39 -6.62 -7.83 -7.13
CA LEU A 39 -5.78 -6.63 -7.03
C LEU A 39 -6.66 -5.39 -6.99
N PRO A 40 -7.07 -4.92 -5.80
CA PRO A 40 -7.84 -3.68 -5.66
C PRO A 40 -7.11 -2.46 -6.20
N HIS A 41 -5.79 -2.50 -6.09
CA HIS A 41 -4.84 -1.53 -6.61
C HIS A 41 -4.12 -2.13 -7.83
N PRO A 42 -4.53 -1.80 -9.07
CA PRO A 42 -3.97 -2.43 -10.27
C PRO A 42 -2.45 -2.20 -10.44
N GLU A 43 -1.92 -1.09 -9.92
CA GLU A 43 -0.51 -0.74 -9.85
C GLU A 43 0.34 -1.79 -9.10
N VAL A 44 -0.25 -2.52 -8.15
CA VAL A 44 0.44 -3.59 -7.40
C VAL A 44 0.95 -4.67 -8.32
N LEU A 45 0.28 -4.96 -9.44
CA LEU A 45 0.79 -5.91 -10.43
C LEU A 45 2.14 -5.45 -11.00
N THR A 46 2.28 -4.16 -11.26
CA THR A 46 3.53 -3.57 -11.74
C THR A 46 4.60 -3.65 -10.66
N TYR A 47 4.24 -3.43 -9.39
CA TYR A 47 5.18 -3.56 -8.27
C TYR A 47 5.68 -5.00 -8.10
N MET A 48 4.77 -5.98 -8.18
CA MET A 48 5.12 -7.40 -8.16
C MET A 48 6.10 -7.73 -9.28
N ARG A 49 5.81 -7.30 -10.52
CA ARG A 49 6.69 -7.52 -11.68
C ARG A 49 8.06 -6.88 -11.49
N ARG A 50 8.12 -5.61 -11.06
CA ARG A 50 9.39 -4.90 -10.80
C ARG A 50 10.22 -5.58 -9.72
N LYS A 51 9.57 -6.06 -8.66
CA LYS A 51 10.23 -6.81 -7.59
C LYS A 51 10.84 -8.12 -8.08
N THR A 52 10.14 -8.84 -8.95
CA THR A 52 10.61 -10.13 -9.47
C THR A 52 11.62 -10.01 -10.62
N ASP A 53 11.59 -8.91 -11.37
CA ASP A 53 12.47 -8.68 -12.52
C ASP A 53 13.91 -8.33 -12.11
N ASP A 54 14.08 -7.42 -11.15
CA ASP A 54 15.39 -7.04 -10.60
C ASP A 54 15.26 -6.73 -9.09
N TYR A 55 15.54 -7.75 -8.28
CA TYR A 55 15.32 -7.70 -6.85
C TYR A 55 16.30 -6.74 -6.14
N ASP A 56 17.56 -6.69 -6.57
CA ASP A 56 18.58 -5.83 -5.95
C ASP A 56 18.30 -4.36 -6.22
N ARG A 57 17.91 -4.02 -7.46
CA ARG A 57 17.47 -2.67 -7.81
C ARG A 57 16.20 -2.29 -7.06
N TRP A 58 15.24 -3.21 -6.94
CA TRP A 58 14.03 -3.00 -6.15
C TRP A 58 14.36 -2.71 -4.69
N LEU A 59 15.21 -3.52 -4.05
CA LEU A 59 15.68 -3.31 -2.67
C LEU A 59 16.35 -1.94 -2.49
N GLY A 60 17.19 -1.54 -3.44
CA GLY A 60 17.79 -0.20 -3.46
C GLY A 60 16.75 0.91 -3.53
N GLY A 61 15.69 0.72 -4.33
CA GLY A 61 14.54 1.62 -4.40
C GLY A 61 13.77 1.71 -3.08
N MET A 62 13.47 0.56 -2.46
CA MET A 62 12.72 0.49 -1.21
C MET A 62 13.47 1.15 -0.05
N ARG A 63 14.80 0.96 0.06
CA ARG A 63 15.62 1.67 1.06
C ARG A 63 15.54 3.18 0.90
N ARG A 64 15.62 3.68 -0.33
CA ARG A 64 15.47 5.12 -0.60
C ARG A 64 14.07 5.65 -0.29
N LEU A 65 13.03 4.85 -0.58
CA LEU A 65 11.66 5.21 -0.27
C LEU A 65 11.44 5.29 1.25
N GLN A 66 11.90 4.29 2.00
CA GLN A 66 11.80 4.25 3.45
C GLN A 66 12.50 5.44 4.11
N ALA A 67 13.71 5.79 3.67
CA ALA A 67 14.42 6.97 4.16
C ALA A 67 13.64 8.29 3.98
N ARG A 68 12.80 8.40 2.95
CA ARG A 68 11.97 9.61 2.72
C ARG A 68 10.81 9.74 3.70
N PHE A 69 10.32 8.62 4.23
CA PHE A 69 9.19 8.60 5.16
C PHE A 69 9.62 8.43 6.62
N GLU A 70 10.92 8.26 6.87
CA GLU A 70 11.47 8.07 8.22
C GLU A 70 11.03 9.17 9.19
N ASP A 71 11.10 10.43 8.78
CA ASP A 71 10.66 11.57 9.60
C ASP A 71 9.14 11.57 9.82
N THR A 72 8.35 11.14 8.82
CA THR A 72 6.89 10.99 8.95
C THR A 72 6.51 9.88 9.93
N TYR A 73 7.30 8.82 10.01
CA TYR A 73 7.08 7.74 10.98
C TYR A 73 7.48 8.19 12.39
N ARG A 74 8.61 8.89 12.56
CA ARG A 74 9.07 9.41 13.87
C ARG A 74 8.04 10.35 14.50
N GLN A 75 7.49 11.28 13.73
CA GLN A 75 6.47 12.23 14.20
C GLN A 75 5.17 11.54 14.66
N ARG A 76 4.83 10.36 14.10
CA ARG A 76 3.65 9.59 14.49
C ARG A 76 3.84 8.82 15.78
N GLU A 77 5.03 8.30 16.04
CA GLU A 77 5.34 7.63 17.30
C GLU A 77 5.24 8.65 18.44
N GLU A 78 5.80 9.85 18.26
CA GLU A 78 5.73 10.95 19.25
C GLU A 78 4.30 11.45 19.50
N SER A 79 3.42 11.40 18.48
CA SER A 79 2.01 11.81 18.58
C SER A 79 1.09 10.72 19.15
N GLN A 80 1.52 9.45 19.16
CA GLN A 80 0.75 8.34 19.74
C GLN A 80 1.03 8.15 21.24
N ASP A 81 2.16 8.69 21.74
CA ASP A 81 2.58 8.62 23.14
C ASP A 81 2.22 9.88 23.98
N SER A 82 1.55 10.89 23.39
CA SER A 82 1.01 12.09 24.07
C SER A 82 -0.51 12.09 24.12
#